data_AF-A0A6J6LAD0-F1
#
_entry.id   AF-A0A6J6LAD0-F1
#
_cell.length_a   1.000
_cell.length_b   1.000
_cell.length_c   1.000
_cell.angle_alpha   90.00
_cell.angle_beta   90.00
_cell.angle_gamma   90.00
#
_symmetry.space_group_name_H-M   'P 1'
#
loop_
_entity.id
_entity.type
_entity.pdbx_description
1 polymer ?
#
loop_
_entity_poly.entity_id
_entity_poly.type
_entity_poly.pdbx_seq_one_letter_code
_entity_poly.pdbx_strand_id
1 'polypeptide(L)' 'MVNTAVPRGWRDENNVLIAQYAQRFGAVLIDWNAISTGHPEYFALDGIHLVPAGVRAYVDAISARL' A
#
# COMPACT_ATOMS: atom_id res chain seq x y z
N MET A 1 -4.20 1.17 -8.94
CA MET A 1 -4.76 0.78 -7.62
C MET A 1 -3.62 0.54 -6.66
N VAL A 2 -3.81 0.88 -5.39
CA VAL A 2 -2.80 0.67 -4.34
C VAL A 2 -3.40 -0.25 -3.29
N ASN A 3 -2.65 -1.27 -2.84
CA ASN A 3 -3.11 -2.18 -1.79
C ASN A 3 -2.80 -1.62 -0.39
N THR A 4 -3.33 -2.27 0.65
CA THR A 4 -3.30 -1.74 2.01
C THR A 4 -2.18 -2.34 2.86
N ALA A 5 -1.58 -1.52 3.72
CA ALA A 5 -0.60 -1.92 4.73
C ALA A 5 -1.12 -1.47 6.10
N VAL A 6 -1.87 -2.33 6.80
CA VAL A 6 -2.47 -2.01 8.10
C VAL A 6 -2.46 -3.24 9.02
N PRO A 7 -2.32 -3.09 10.35
CA PRO A 7 -2.38 -4.19 11.30
C PRO A 7 -3.84 -4.56 11.59
N ARG A 8 -4.55 -5.06 10.59
CA ARG A 8 -5.94 -5.51 10.67
C ARG A 8 -6.09 -6.86 10.00
N GLY A 9 -6.88 -7.76 10.60
CA GLY A 9 -7.04 -9.13 10.10
C GLY A 9 -7.61 -9.21 8.67
N TRP A 10 -8.39 -8.22 8.25
CA TRP A 10 -8.94 -8.14 6.89
C TRP A 10 -7.95 -7.68 5.81
N ARG A 11 -6.72 -7.26 6.18
CA ARG A 11 -5.74 -6.68 5.23
C ARG A 11 -5.48 -7.62 4.07
N ASP A 12 -5.21 -8.90 4.35
CA ASP A 12 -4.75 -9.85 3.35
C ASP A 12 -5.87 -10.21 2.36
N GLU A 13 -7.08 -10.46 2.87
CA GLU A 13 -8.28 -10.72 2.05
C GLU A 13 -8.60 -9.51 1.14
N ASN A 14 -8.53 -8.28 1.68
CA ASN A 14 -8.72 -7.08 0.88
C ASN A 14 -7.62 -6.89 -0.16
N ASN A 15 -6.36 -7.20 0.16
CA ASN A 15 -5.26 -7.09 -0.80
C ASN A 15 -5.41 -8.10 -1.95
N VAL A 16 -5.95 -9.31 -1.69
CA VAL A 16 -6.33 -10.26 -2.74
C VAL A 16 -7.41 -9.67 -3.65
N LEU A 17 -8.48 -9.08 -3.08
CA LEU A 17 -9.54 -8.45 -3.87
C LEU A 17 -9.02 -7.28 -4.70
N ILE A 18 -8.18 -6.42 -4.12
CA ILE A 18 -7.56 -5.28 -4.82
C ILE A 18 -6.75 -5.76 -6.02
N ALA A 19 -5.94 -6.81 -5.85
CA ALA A 19 -5.17 -7.39 -6.95
C ALA A 19 -6.08 -8.00 -8.04
N GLN A 20 -7.11 -8.74 -7.65
CA GLN A 20 -8.09 -9.31 -8.57
C GLN A 20 -8.79 -8.23 -9.41
N TYR A 21 -9.24 -7.14 -8.78
CA TYR A 21 -9.93 -6.07 -9.49
C TYR A 21 -8.98 -5.21 -10.33
N ALA A 22 -7.73 -5.01 -9.88
CA ALA A 22 -6.72 -4.36 -10.71
C ALA A 22 -6.51 -5.12 -12.02
N GLN A 23 -6.37 -6.45 -11.96
CA GLN A 23 -6.28 -7.30 -13.14
C GLN A 23 -7.55 -7.24 -13.99
N ARG A 24 -8.73 -7.38 -13.36
CA ARG A 24 -10.03 -7.41 -14.07
C ARG A 24 -10.29 -6.15 -14.89
N PHE A 25 -9.89 -4.99 -14.38
CA PHE A 25 -10.15 -3.70 -15.01
C PHE A 25 -8.93 -3.08 -15.69
N GLY A 26 -7.83 -3.84 -15.85
CA GLY A 26 -6.61 -3.36 -16.51
C GLY A 26 -5.91 -2.22 -15.76
N ALA A 27 -6.13 -2.09 -14.45
CA ALA A 27 -5.44 -1.09 -13.64
C ALA A 27 -4.06 -1.61 -13.19
N VAL A 28 -3.08 -0.72 -13.15
CA VAL A 28 -1.76 -1.04 -12.57
C VAL A 28 -1.89 -1.20 -11.05
N LEU A 29 -1.41 -2.33 -10.52
CA LEU A 29 -1.28 -2.54 -9.08
C LEU A 29 0.06 -1.98 -8.58
N ILE A 30 -0.02 -1.15 -7.54
CA ILE A 30 1.12 -0.73 -6.71
C ILE A 30 1.01 -1.49 -5.40
N ASP A 31 1.98 -2.37 -5.15
CA ASP A 31 2.02 -3.21 -3.94
C ASP A 31 2.66 -2.42 -2.78
N TRP A 32 1.91 -1.46 -2.25
CA TRP A 32 2.32 -0.68 -1.10
C TRP A 32 2.61 -1.57 0.12
N ASN A 33 1.84 -2.63 0.33
CA ASN A 33 2.08 -3.59 1.41
C ASN A 33 3.49 -4.19 1.37
N ALA A 34 3.94 -4.64 0.20
CA ALA A 34 5.31 -5.12 0.03
C ALA A 34 6.33 -3.97 0.19
N ILE A 35 6.08 -2.80 -0.42
CA ILE A 35 6.98 -1.64 -0.37
C ILE A 35 7.19 -1.15 1.06
N SER A 36 6.16 -1.16 1.90
CA SER A 36 6.23 -0.67 3.28
C SER A 36 6.64 -1.74 4.29
N THR A 37 6.79 -3.00 3.87
CA THR A 37 7.18 -4.09 4.76
C THR A 37 8.61 -3.85 5.26
N GLY A 38 8.81 -3.90 6.59
CA GLY A 38 10.10 -3.62 7.20
C GLY A 38 10.42 -2.13 7.39
N HIS A 39 9.46 -1.24 7.09
CA HIS A 39 9.61 0.21 7.22
C HIS A 39 8.66 0.82 8.27
N PRO A 40 8.84 0.52 9.57
CA PRO A 40 8.01 1.11 10.61
C PRO A 40 8.11 2.65 10.64
N GLU A 41 9.23 3.23 10.18
CA GLU A 41 9.44 4.68 10.06
C GLU A 41 8.51 5.37 9.04
N TYR A 42 7.77 4.61 8.23
CA TYR A 42 6.75 5.16 7.34
C TYR A 42 5.42 5.45 8.04
N PHE A 43 5.19 4.83 9.21
CA PHE A 43 3.90 4.86 9.89
C PHE A 43 3.95 5.64 11.20
N ALA A 44 2.81 6.19 11.60
CA ALA A 44 2.57 6.67 12.95
C ALA A 44 2.43 5.48 13.91
N LEU A 45 2.30 5.76 15.20
CA LEU A 45 2.22 4.74 16.25
C LEU A 45 1.06 3.75 16.09
N ASP A 46 0.02 4.10 15.34
CA ASP A 46 -1.12 3.21 15.07
C ASP A 46 -0.87 2.18 13.96
N GLY A 47 0.26 2.30 13.24
CA GLY A 47 0.59 1.44 12.10
C GLY A 47 -0.31 1.62 10.89
N ILE A 48 -1.08 2.72 10.81
CA ILE A 48 -2.05 2.99 9.75
C ILE A 48 -1.74 4.32 9.06
N HIS A 49 -1.61 5.41 9.82
CA HIS A 49 -1.38 6.72 9.24
C HIS A 49 0.08 6.87 8.81
N LEU A 50 0.32 7.47 7.65
CA LEU A 50 1.66 7.77 7.20
C LEU A 50 2.19 9.03 7.86
N VAL A 51 3.45 8.98 8.30
CA VAL A 51 4.23 10.17 8.66
C VAL A 51 4.87 10.77 7.40
N PRO A 52 5.52 11.96 7.45
CA PRO A 52 6.08 12.58 6.24
C PRO A 52 7.03 11.69 5.44
N ALA A 53 7.79 10.81 6.09
CA ALA A 53 8.64 9.83 5.41
C ALA A 53 7.81 8.81 4.60
N GLY A 54 6.77 8.24 5.21
CA GLY A 54 5.86 7.31 4.53
C GLY A 54 5.07 7.97 3.41
N VAL A 55 4.63 9.22 3.59
CA VAL A 55 3.94 9.97 2.52
C VAL A 55 4.83 10.12 1.29
N ARG A 56 6.11 10.45 1.47
CA ARG A 56 7.06 10.54 0.35
C ARG A 56 7.22 9.20 -0.36
N ALA A 57 7.49 8.12 0.40
CA ALA A 57 7.63 6.78 -0.18
C ALA A 57 6.36 6.32 -0.93
N TYR A 58 5.18 6.64 -0.39
CA TYR A 58 3.89 6.31 -1.03
C TYR A 58 3.68 7.08 -2.33
N VAL A 59 3.99 8.39 -2.36
CA VAL A 59 3.90 9.22 -3.56
C VAL A 59 4.92 8.80 -4.61
N ASP A 60 6.15 8.45 -4.21
CA ASP A 60 7.19 7.97 -5.11
C ASP A 60 6.78 6.64 -5.76
N ALA A 61 6.20 5.72 -4.98
CA ALA A 61 5.68 4.45 -5.49
C ALA A 61 4.57 4.62 -6.54
N ILE A 62 3.72 5.65 -6.39
CA ILE A 62 2.70 6.00 -7.37
C ILE A 62 3.31 6.64 -8.61
N SER A 63 4.18 7.63 -8.40
CA SER A 63 4.82 8.40 -9.47
C SER A 63 5.68 7.52 -10.39
N ALA A 64 6.30 6.47 -9.86
CA ALA A 64 7.08 5.51 -10.63
C ALA A 64 6.25 4.65 -11.62
N ARG A 65 4.91 4.75 -11.59
CA ARG A 65 3.98 4.00 -12.44
C ARG A 65 3.07 4.89 -13.31
N LEU A 66 3.33 6.20 -13.34
CA LEU A 66 2.77 7.15 -14.29
C LEU A 66 3.62 7.20 -15.57
#